data_AF-A0AA86Y1K0-F1
#
_entry.id   AF-A0AA86Y1K0-F1
#
_cell.length_a   1.000
_cell.length_b   1.000
_cell.length_c   1.000
_cell.angle_alpha   90.00
_cell.angle_beta   90.00
_cell.angle_gamma   90.00
#
_symmetry.space_group_name_H-M   'P 1'
#
loop_
_entity.id
_entity.type
_entity.pdbx_description
1 polymer ?
#
loop_
_entity_poly.entity_id
_entity_poly.type
_entity_poly.pdbx_seq_one_letter_code
_entity_poly.pdbx_strand_id
1 'polypeptide(L)' 'MFNNFFNRRRSQKFVSKIVMRSNVIQFDEMGYPLRLVMIDQEDGTVDHVWRDSIERENDVVLKWEKV' A
#
# COMPACT_ATOMS: atom_id res chain seq x y z
N MET A 1 -32.62 -10.55 -15.87
CA MET A 1 -31.62 -9.52 -16.23
C MET A 1 -31.10 -8.92 -14.94
N PHE A 2 -29.90 -9.29 -14.51
CA PHE A 2 -29.26 -8.68 -13.35
C PHE A 2 -28.21 -7.68 -13.85
N ASN A 3 -28.63 -6.42 -13.97
CA ASN A 3 -27.69 -5.31 -13.97
C ASN A 3 -27.40 -4.98 -12.51
N ASN A 4 -26.13 -5.06 -12.13
CA ASN A 4 -25.48 -4.01 -11.37
C ASN A 4 -23.97 -4.23 -11.47
N PHE A 5 -23.44 -3.70 -12.57
CA PHE A 5 -22.04 -3.31 -12.67
C PHE A 5 -21.69 -2.51 -11.41
N PHE A 6 -20.87 -3.09 -10.54
CA PHE A 6 -20.23 -2.35 -9.47
C PHE A 6 -19.27 -1.35 -10.12
N ASN A 7 -19.79 -0.17 -10.45
CA ASN A 7 -19.02 1.04 -10.65
C ASN A 7 -18.31 1.36 -9.32
N ARG A 8 -17.20 0.67 -9.03
CA ARG A 8 -16.20 1.14 -8.06
C ARG A 8 -15.42 2.29 -8.68
N ARG A 9 -16.12 3.37 -9.03
CA ARG A 9 -15.55 4.71 -9.14
C ARG A 9 -15.95 5.45 -7.87
N ARG A 10 -15.33 5.09 -6.75
CA ARG A 10 -15.29 5.98 -5.58
C ARG A 10 -13.89 6.54 -5.44
N SER A 11 -13.85 7.84 -5.68
CA SER A 11 -12.95 8.80 -5.04
C SER A 11 -11.50 8.85 -5.48
N GLN A 12 -11.31 9.59 -6.56
CA GLN A 12 -10.27 10.60 -6.67
C GLN A 12 -10.15 11.39 -5.34
N LYS A 13 -8.97 11.38 -4.71
CA LYS A 13 -8.51 12.24 -3.58
C LYS A 13 -9.09 12.01 -2.16
N PHE A 14 -8.88 10.85 -1.57
CA PHE A 14 -8.59 10.82 -0.13
C PHE A 14 -7.09 10.57 0.01
N VAL A 15 -6.34 11.62 0.34
CA VAL A 15 -4.94 11.48 0.76
C VAL A 15 -5.00 10.91 2.17
N SER A 16 -5.26 9.61 2.28
CA SER A 16 -5.27 8.91 3.55
C SER A 16 -3.89 9.08 4.19
N LYS A 17 -3.90 9.68 5.39
CA LYS A 17 -2.68 10.08 6.09
C LYS A 17 -1.91 8.82 6.46
N ILE A 18 -0.63 8.77 6.09
CA ILE A 18 0.27 7.72 6.55
C ILE A 18 0.46 7.91 8.05
N VAL A 19 0.02 6.93 8.83
CA VAL A 19 0.15 6.93 10.29
C VAL A 19 1.46 6.25 10.69
N MET A 20 1.84 5.17 10.00
CA MET A 20 3.07 4.45 10.27
C MET A 20 3.77 3.98 8.99
N ARG A 21 5.09 3.85 9.07
CA ARG A 21 5.96 3.34 8.01
C ARG A 21 6.72 2.12 8.53
N SER A 22 6.71 1.03 7.78
CA SER A 22 7.58 -0.09 8.07
C SER A 22 9.00 0.16 7.55
N ASN A 23 9.95 -0.64 8.00
CA ASN A 23 11.27 -0.78 7.39
C ASN A 23 11.25 -1.82 6.25
N VAL A 24 10.09 -2.36 5.88
CA VAL A 24 9.99 -3.40 4.85
C VAL A 24 9.86 -2.72 3.49
N ILE A 25 10.74 -3.12 2.57
CA ILE A 25 10.72 -2.71 1.17
C ILE A 25 10.46 -3.92 0.25
N GLN A 26 9.74 -3.66 -0.83
CA GLN A 26 9.52 -4.60 -1.92
C GLN A 26 9.82 -3.87 -3.23
N PHE A 27 10.40 -4.56 -4.20
CA PHE A 27 10.61 -4.01 -5.53
C PHE A 27 9.46 -4.43 -6.44
N ASP A 28 8.96 -3.48 -7.23
CA ASP A 28 8.04 -3.80 -8.31
C ASP A 28 8.77 -4.48 -9.49
N GLU A 29 8.03 -4.81 -10.55
CA GLU A 29 8.58 -5.46 -11.74
C GLU A 29 9.60 -4.59 -12.50
N MET A 30 9.60 -3.27 -12.27
CA MET A 30 10.52 -2.30 -12.87
C MET A 30 11.73 -1.99 -11.98
N GLY A 31 11.77 -2.53 -10.75
CA GLY A 31 12.83 -2.30 -9.77
C GLY A 31 12.66 -1.05 -8.92
N TYR A 32 11.46 -0.44 -8.88
CA TYR A 32 11.20 0.69 -7.99
C TYR A 32 10.88 0.23 -6.57
N PRO A 33 11.46 0.88 -5.54
CA PRO A 33 11.22 0.51 -4.16
C PRO A 33 9.84 0.99 -3.65
N LEU A 34 9.04 0.02 -3.23
CA LEU A 34 7.77 0.21 -2.54
C LEU A 34 7.96 -0.06 -1.05
N ARG A 35 7.38 0.78 -0.19
CA ARG A 35 7.37 0.60 1.27
C ARG A 35 5.96 0.28 1.75
N LEU A 36 5.85 -0.70 2.63
CA LEU A 36 4.58 -1.00 3.29
C LEU A 36 4.29 0.07 4.36
N VAL A 37 3.17 0.76 4.20
CA VAL A 37 2.71 1.81 5.12
C VAL A 37 1.32 1.48 5.66
N MET A 38 1.05 1.95 6.87
CA MET A 38 -0.29 1.93 7.46
C MET A 38 -0.95 3.28 7.25
N ILE A 39 -2.16 3.25 6.71
CA ILE A 39 -2.98 4.43 6.48
C ILE A 39 -4.23 4.40 7.34
N ASP A 40 -4.60 5.55 7.88
CA ASP A 40 -5.88 5.72 8.57
C ASP A 40 -7.00 5.81 7.55
N GLN A 41 -8.08 5.08 7.79
CA GLN A 41 -9.34 5.25 7.08
C GLN A 41 -10.28 6.12 7.91
N GLU A 42 -11.14 6.90 7.24
CA GLU A 42 -12.07 7.81 7.93
C GLU A 42 -13.11 7.09 8.80
N ASP A 43 -13.24 5.77 8.67
CA ASP A 43 -14.09 4.91 9.51
C ASP A 43 -13.39 4.42 10.79
N GLY A 44 -12.17 4.87 11.06
CA GLY A 44 -11.36 4.49 12.23
C GLY A 44 -10.66 3.14 12.08
N THR A 45 -10.65 2.56 10.87
CA THR A 45 -9.88 1.36 10.56
C THR A 45 -8.50 1.70 9.99
N VAL A 46 -7.56 0.76 10.09
CA VAL A 46 -6.21 0.91 9.54
C VAL A 46 -6.02 -0.08 8.41
N ASP A 47 -5.49 0.39 7.29
CA ASP A 47 -5.18 -0.43 6.12
C ASP A 47 -3.69 -0.42 5.80
N HIS A 48 -3.24 -1.50 5.15
CA HIS A 48 -1.84 -1.71 4.78
C HIS A 48 -1.69 -1.55 3.27
N VAL A 49 -0.91 -0.56 2.85
CA VAL A 49 -0.75 -0.21 1.43
C VAL A 49 0.73 -0.07 1.09
N TRP A 50 1.11 -0.57 -0.08
CA TRP A 50 2.43 -0.33 -0.66
C TRP A 50 2.47 1.05 -1.33
N ARG A 51 3.46 1.87 -0.97
CA ARG A 51 3.65 3.21 -1.53
C ARG A 51 5.07 3.41 -2.02
N ASP A 52 5.20 4.18 -3.09
CA ASP A 52 6.50 4.60 -3.62
C ASP A 52 7.34 5.24 -2.51
N SER A 53 8.56 4.75 -2.37
CA SER A 53 9.49 5.17 -1.33
C SER A 53 10.89 5.24 -1.89
N ILE A 54 11.82 5.72 -1.07
CA ILE A 54 13.25 5.64 -1.29
C ILE A 54 13.80 4.68 -0.22
N GLU A 55 14.88 3.97 -0.54
CA GLU A 55 15.62 3.12 0.40
C GLU A 55 16.31 3.94 1.49
N ARG A 56 16.43 3.34 2.67
CA ARG A 56 17.12 3.87 3.84
C ARG A 56 18.02 2.78 4.41
N GLU A 57 19.04 3.19 5.16
CA GLU A 57 20.07 2.30 5.74
C GLU A 57 19.50 1.11 6.53
N ASN A 58 18.33 1.25 7.16
CA ASN A 58 17.71 0.22 8.00
C ASN A 58 16.56 -0.54 7.31
N ASP A 59 16.35 -0.35 6.00
CA ASP A 59 15.28 -1.04 5.28
C ASP A 59 15.65 -2.51 4.98
N VAL A 60 14.64 -3.39 5.03
CA VAL A 60 14.77 -4.84 4.81
C VAL A 60 13.88 -5.30 3.66
N VAL A 61 14.41 -6.14 2.78
CA VAL A 61 13.69 -6.63 1.60
C VAL A 61 12.74 -7.77 1.98
N LEU A 62 11.45 -7.63 1.67
CA LEU A 62 10.47 -8.70 1.81
C LEU A 62 10.69 -9.75 0.71
N LYS A 63 11.00 -10.99 1.11
CA LYS A 63 11.06 -12.15 0.21
C LYS A 63 9.99 -13.15 0.61
N TRP A 64 9.19 -13.57 -0.36
CA TRP A 64 8.23 -14.64 -0.18
C TRP A 64 8.90 -15.96 -0.53
N GLU A 65 8.85 -16.90 0.40
CA GLU A 65 9.22 -18.28 0.12
C GLU A 65 7.95 -19.07 -0.20
N LYS A 66 7.99 -19.82 -1.29
CA LYS A 66 6.93 -20.76 -1.61
C LYS A 66 7.12 -21.99 -0.73
N VAL A 67 6.10 -22.33 0.06
CA VAL A 67 6.00 -23.61 0.78
C VAL A 67 5.73 -24.75 -0.20
#